data_AF-A0A1C3PAQ7-F1
#
_entry.id   AF-A0A1C3PAQ7-F1
#
_cell.length_a   1.000
_cell.length_b   1.000
_cell.length_c   1.000
_cell.angle_alpha   90.00
_cell.angle_beta   90.00
_cell.angle_gamma   90.00
#
_symmetry.space_group_name_H-M   'P 1'
#
loop_
_entity.id
_entity.type
_entity.pdbx_description
1 polymer ?
#
loop_
_entity_poly.entity_id
_entity_poly.type
_entity_poly.pdbx_seq_one_letter_code
_entity_poly.pdbx_strand_id
1 'polypeptide(L)' 'MSMVESATAIPGSLLSDAARELYAAELALHDARQSGVDAWISAAADHLHHAVQSYVARLRATERTVA' A
#
# COMPACT_ATOMS: atom_id res chain seq x y z
N MET A 1 -31.89 -6.20 13.91
CA MET A 1 -31.34 -5.84 12.59
C MET A 1 -30.74 -4.45 12.75
N SER A 2 -29.58 -4.38 13.41
CA SER A 2 -28.92 -3.11 13.76
C SER A 2 -28.13 -2.63 12.56
N MET A 3 -28.33 -1.36 12.24
CA MET A 3 -27.65 -0.63 11.17
C MET A 3 -26.16 -0.91 11.19
N VAL A 4 -25.65 -1.30 10.02
CA VAL A 4 -24.23 -1.30 9.71
C VAL A 4 -23.78 0.14 9.91
N GLU A 5 -23.06 0.37 11.01
CA GLU A 5 -22.24 1.55 11.22
C GLU A 5 -21.25 1.54 10.05
N SER A 6 -21.58 2.29 9.00
CA SER A 6 -20.68 2.53 7.88
C SER A 6 -19.41 3.11 8.49
N ALA A 7 -18.41 2.26 8.68
CA ALA A 7 -17.08 2.65 9.09
C ALA A 7 -16.53 3.54 7.98
N THR A 8 -16.86 4.82 8.04
CA THR A 8 -16.26 5.85 7.23
C THR A 8 -14.80 5.84 7.63
N ALA A 9 -13.99 5.07 6.91
CA ALA A 9 -12.56 5.06 7.10
C ALA A 9 -12.11 6.51 7.02
N ILE A 10 -11.54 7.02 8.12
CA ILE A 10 -11.02 8.38 8.15
C ILE A 10 -9.99 8.45 7.01
N PRO A 11 -10.07 9.41 6.07
CA PRO A 11 -9.16 9.47 4.92
C PRO A 11 -7.68 9.39 5.31
N GLY A 12 -7.33 9.93 6.48
CA GLY A 12 -6.00 9.79 7.09
C GLY A 12 -5.58 8.35 7.36
N SER A 13 -6.48 7.48 7.84
CA SER A 13 -6.15 6.07 8.10
C SER A 13 -5.93 5.26 6.82
N LEU A 14 -6.67 5.55 5.74
CA LEU A 14 -6.50 4.88 4.45
C LEU A 14 -5.15 5.17 3.80
N LEU A 15 -4.70 6.43 3.88
CA LEU A 15 -3.38 6.82 3.38
C LEU A 15 -2.26 6.28 4.29
N SER A 16 -2.45 6.27 5.60
CA SER A 16 -1.51 5.65 6.53
C SER A 16 -1.35 4.14 6.31
N ASP A 17 -2.45 3.42 6.05
CA ASP A 17 -2.39 2.00 5.71
C ASP A 17 -1.65 1.77 4.39
N ALA A 18 -1.89 2.61 3.39
CA ALA A 18 -1.19 2.55 2.11
C ALA A 18 0.32 2.83 2.26
N ALA A 19 0.69 3.78 3.11
CA ALA A 19 2.09 4.08 3.40
C ALA A 19 2.79 2.89 4.09
N ARG A 20 2.07 2.22 5.00
CA ARG A 20 2.56 1.02 5.68
C ARG A 20 2.72 -0.16 4.72
N GLU A 21 1.75 -0.37 3.82
CA GLU A 21 1.84 -1.37 2.73
C GLU A 21 3.05 -1.09 1.82
N LEU A 22 3.26 0.17 1.43
CA LEU A 22 4.39 0.59 0.61
C LEU A 22 5.74 0.32 1.29
N TYR A 23 5.86 0.69 2.57
CA TYR A 23 7.07 0.45 3.35
C TYR A 23 7.37 -1.06 3.50
N ALA A 24 6.34 -1.87 3.77
CA ALA A 24 6.50 -3.32 3.87
C ALA A 24 6.95 -3.95 2.54
N ALA A 25 6.42 -3.48 1.40
CA ALA A 25 6.83 -3.95 0.09
C ALA A 25 8.28 -3.58 -0.26
N GLU A 26 8.74 -2.39 0.15
CA GLU A 26 10.14 -1.98 0.00
C GLU A 26 11.09 -2.87 0.79
N LEU A 27 10.76 -3.18 2.06
CA LEU A 27 11.53 -4.11 2.88
C LEU A 27 11.58 -5.50 2.26
N ALA A 28 10.45 -6.01 1.76
CA ALA A 28 10.41 -7.32 1.10
C ALA A 28 11.32 -7.38 -0.13
N LEU A 29 11.41 -6.29 -0.92
CA LEU A 29 12.35 -6.22 -2.04
C LEU A 29 13.81 -6.14 -1.58
N HIS A 30 14.08 -5.42 -0.50
CA HIS A 30 15.41 -5.37 0.09
C HIS A 30 15.89 -6.77 0.51
N ASP A 31 15.06 -7.50 1.25
CA ASP A 31 15.37 -8.86 1.71
C ASP A 31 15.50 -9.84 0.53
N ALA A 32 14.63 -9.73 -0.47
CA ALA A 32 14.73 -10.54 -1.68
C ALA A 32 16.05 -10.30 -2.42
N ARG A 33 16.51 -9.04 -2.53
CA ARG A 33 17.82 -8.72 -3.11
C ARG A 33 18.98 -9.29 -2.31
N GLN A 34 18.91 -9.27 -0.97
CA GLN A 34 19.94 -9.89 -0.13
C GLN A 34 20.02 -11.41 -0.32
N SER A 35 18.90 -12.06 -0.66
CA SER A 35 18.88 -13.51 -0.92
C SER A 35 19.58 -13.91 -2.23
N GLY A 36 19.66 -13.01 -3.22
CA GLY A 36 20.16 -13.31 -4.56
C GLY A 36 19.27 -14.24 -5.40
N VAL A 37 18.07 -14.59 -4.93
CA VAL A 37 17.14 -15.45 -5.66
C VAL A 37 16.32 -14.61 -6.64
N ASP A 38 16.65 -14.67 -7.93
CA ASP A 38 16.02 -13.84 -8.98
C ASP A 38 14.48 -13.92 -8.97
N ALA A 39 13.91 -15.11 -8.79
CA ALA A 39 12.46 -15.28 -8.75
C ALA A 39 11.80 -14.52 -7.59
N TRP A 40 12.47 -14.43 -6.43
CA TRP A 40 11.98 -13.67 -5.28
C TRP A 40 12.15 -12.18 -5.49
N ILE A 41 13.25 -11.77 -6.13
CA ILE A 41 13.49 -10.36 -6.49
C ILE A 41 12.42 -9.87 -7.45
N SER A 42 12.11 -10.63 -8.50
CA SER A 42 11.04 -10.30 -9.44
C SER A 42 9.68 -10.20 -8.75
N ALA A 43 9.30 -11.20 -7.95
CA ALA A 43 8.02 -11.20 -7.24
C ALA A 43 7.90 -10.01 -6.26
N ALA A 44 8.97 -9.68 -5.53
CA ALA A 44 8.99 -8.55 -4.61
C ALA A 44 8.99 -7.19 -5.35
N ALA A 45 9.63 -7.10 -6.52
CA ALA A 45 9.60 -5.90 -7.35
C ALA A 45 8.19 -5.64 -7.91
N ASP A 46 7.51 -6.68 -8.38
CA ASP A 46 6.11 -6.58 -8.83
C ASP A 46 5.19 -6.15 -7.67
N HIS A 47 5.39 -6.73 -6.48
CA HIS A 47 4.65 -6.34 -5.29
C HIS A 47 4.88 -4.86 -4.91
N LEU A 48 6.14 -4.39 -4.95
CA LEU A 48 6.45 -2.98 -4.71
C LEU A 48 5.77 -2.07 -5.75
N HIS A 49 5.77 -2.47 -7.02
CA HIS A 49 5.08 -1.72 -8.07
C HIS A 49 3.58 -1.57 -7.77
N HIS A 50 2.91 -2.64 -7.34
CA HIS A 50 1.51 -2.61 -6.97
C HIS A 50 1.25 -1.72 -5.74
N ALA A 51 2.12 -1.80 -4.72
CA ALA A 51 2.01 -0.96 -3.53
C ALA A 51 2.15 0.54 -3.86
N VAL A 52 3.08 0.90 -4.76
CA VAL A 52 3.21 2.28 -5.27
C VAL A 52 1.94 2.73 -5.97
N GLN A 53 1.36 1.92 -6.84
CA GLN A 53 0.10 2.26 -7.53
C GLN A 53 -1.05 2.47 -6.53
N SER A 54 -1.18 1.58 -5.53
CA SER A 54 -2.18 1.67 -4.46
C SER A 54 -2.03 2.97 -3.66
N TYR A 55 -0.81 3.30 -3.24
CA TYR A 55 -0.50 4.52 -2.50
C TYR A 55 -0.87 5.78 -3.28
N VAL A 56 -0.45 5.86 -4.55
CA VAL A 56 -0.76 7.01 -5.42
C VAL A 56 -2.26 7.16 -5.64
N ALA A 57 -2.99 6.05 -5.83
CA ALA A 57 -4.44 6.09 -6.00
C ALA A 57 -5.15 6.64 -4.74
N ARG A 58 -4.75 6.16 -3.55
CA ARG A 58 -5.31 6.59 -2.27
C ARG A 58 -4.92 8.03 -1.91
N LEU A 59 -3.71 8.46 -2.27
CA LEU A 59 -3.27 9.85 -2.13
C LEU A 59 -4.18 10.79 -2.95
N ARG A 60 -4.39 10.49 -4.24
CA ARG A 60 -5.27 11.27 -5.11
C ARG A 60 -6.73 11.29 -4.64
N ALA A 61 -7.22 10.18 -4.08
CA ALA A 61 -8.56 10.10 -3.52
C ALA A 61 -8.70 10.98 -2.26
N THR A 62 -7.66 11.02 -1.42
CA THR A 62 -7.60 11.89 -0.24
C THR A 62 -7.60 13.35 -0.66
N GLU A 63 -6.75 13.74 -1.61
CA GLU A 63 -6.70 15.12 -2.15
C GLU A 63 -8.05 15.57 -2.70
N ARG A 64 -8.78 14.69 -3.40
CA ARG A 64 -10.12 14.99 -3.94
C ARG A 64 -11.18 15.17 -2.86
N THR A 65 -11.01 14.54 -1.70
CA THR A 65 -11.99 14.58 -0.60
C THR A 65 -11.78 15.82 0.28
N VAL A 66 -10.56 16.39 0.27
CA VAL A 66 -10.20 17.57 1.07
C VAL A 66 -10.37 18.88 0.27
N ALA A 67 -10.43 18.81 -1.06
CA ALA A 67 -10.74 19.93 -1.96
C ALA A 67 -12.25 20.21 -2.06
#